data_AF-A0A183G1F3-F1
#
_entry.id   AF-A0A183G1F3-F1
#
_cell.length_a   1.000
_cell.length_b   1.000
_cell.length_c   1.000
_cell.angle_alpha   90.00
_cell.angle_beta   90.00
_cell.angle_gamma   90.00
#
_symmetry.space_group_name_H-M   'P 1'
#
loop_
_entity.id
_entity.type
_entity.pdbx_description
1 polymer ?
#
loop_
_entity_poly.entity_id
_entity_poly.type
_entity_poly.pdbx_seq_one_letter_code
_entity_poly.pdbx_strand_id
1 'polypeptide(L)'
;MGGSRNVSVTAVVPNFSAAEFLFTIHEQFDATIKEVTDSICKVQDADVTGCYQCDQGAVAQITRQSEDETMTTIDCGDFTFSIPCNPQGVVSSLRFNLQHA
;
A
#
# COMPACT_ATOMS: atom_id res chain seq x y z
N MET A 1 -5.93 32.33 32.78
CA MET A 1 -5.31 31.02 32.49
C MET A 1 -5.90 30.49 31.19
N GLY A 2 -5.28 30.80 30.04
CA GLY A 2 -5.72 30.33 28.73
C GLY A 2 -4.67 29.38 28.17
N GLY A 3 -4.83 28.08 28.40
CA GLY A 3 -3.93 27.06 27.87
C GLY A 3 -4.27 26.77 26.41
N SER A 4 -3.38 27.16 25.50
CA SER A 4 -3.45 26.76 24.10
C SER A 4 -3.19 25.25 24.01
N ARG A 5 -4.19 24.47 23.58
CA ARG A 5 -4.02 23.04 23.30
C ARG A 5 -3.28 22.90 21.97
N ASN A 6 -2.06 22.39 22.00
CA ASN A 6 -1.34 21.99 20.80
C ASN A 6 -2.04 20.77 20.19
N VAL A 7 -2.90 20.98 19.19
CA VAL A 7 -3.46 19.91 18.36
C VAL A 7 -2.54 19.72 17.17
N SER A 8 -1.90 18.55 17.05
CA SER A 8 -1.12 18.19 15.87
C SER A 8 -1.95 17.29 14.94
N VAL A 9 -1.84 17.53 13.64
CA VAL A 9 -2.45 16.70 12.58
C VAL A 9 -1.32 15.95 11.90
N THR A 10 -1.48 14.64 11.70
CA THR A 10 -0.51 13.79 10.99
C THR A 10 -1.18 13.17 9.78
N ALA A 11 -0.58 13.33 8.60
CA ALA A 11 -0.99 12.64 7.39
C ALA A 11 -0.21 11.32 7.27
N VAL A 12 -0.91 10.23 6.99
CA VAL A 12 -0.32 8.90 6.80
C VAL A 12 -0.68 8.42 5.40
N VAL A 13 0.31 7.99 4.62
CA VAL A 13 0.11 7.39 3.30
C VAL A 13 0.17 5.87 3.46
N PRO A 14 -0.97 5.15 3.38
CA PRO A 14 -1.02 3.73 3.76
C PRO A 14 -0.53 2.77 2.66
N ASN A 15 -0.63 3.16 1.38
CA ASN A 15 -0.48 2.23 0.25
C ASN A 15 0.50 2.70 -0.84
N PHE A 16 1.39 3.63 -0.51
CA PHE A 16 2.40 4.13 -1.45
C PHE A 16 3.58 4.75 -0.70
N SER A 17 4.80 4.32 -1.01
CA SER A 17 6.03 4.91 -0.47
C SER A 17 7.00 5.17 -1.62
N ALA A 18 7.04 6.40 -2.11
CA ALA A 18 8.16 6.87 -2.93
C ALA A 18 9.24 7.36 -1.97
N ALA A 19 10.26 6.52 -1.74
CA ALA A 19 11.42 6.87 -0.93
C ALA A 19 12.69 6.41 -1.65
N GLU A 20 13.70 7.27 -1.67
CA GLU A 20 15.03 6.93 -2.15
C GLU A 20 15.92 6.64 -0.95
N PHE A 21 16.54 5.45 -0.95
CA PHE A 21 17.52 5.08 0.06
C PHE A 21 18.89 4.94 -0.60
N LEU A 22 19.85 5.74 -0.14
CA LEU A 22 21.24 5.64 -0.57
C LEU A 22 22.03 4.87 0.50
N PHE A 23 22.48 3.67 0.15
CA PHE A 23 23.33 2.84 1.00
C PHE A 23 24.73 2.74 0.41
N THR A 24 25.75 2.97 1.23
CA THR A 24 27.14 2.72 0.87
C THR A 24 27.66 1.59 1.73
N ILE A 25 28.01 0.45 1.11
CA ILE A 25 28.52 -0.73 1.80
C ILE A 25 30.00 -0.88 1.48
N HIS A 26 30.84 -0.90 2.52
CA HIS A 26 32.30 -1.02 2.42
C HIS A 26 32.78 -2.41 2.87
N GLU A 27 32.12 -3.48 2.42
CA GLU A 27 32.47 -4.86 2.76
C GLU A 27 32.42 -5.78 1.53
N GLN A 28 33.18 -6.88 1.57
CA GLN A 28 33.10 -7.96 0.58
C GLN A 28 32.09 -9.00 1.06
N PHE A 29 31.08 -9.28 0.25
CA PHE A 29 30.10 -10.33 0.55
C PHE A 29 30.66 -11.68 0.10
N ASP A 30 30.94 -12.56 1.05
CA ASP A 30 31.50 -13.90 0.78
C ASP A 30 30.47 -14.89 0.20
N ALA A 31 29.16 -14.60 0.33
CA ALA A 31 28.09 -15.40 -0.24
C ALA A 31 26.88 -14.53 -0.63
N THR A 32 26.33 -14.78 -1.81
CA THR A 32 25.04 -14.24 -2.22
C THR A 32 24.01 -15.36 -2.12
N ILE A 33 23.24 -15.40 -1.04
CA ILE A 33 22.10 -16.30 -0.91
C ILE A 33 20.90 -15.58 -1.49
N LYS A 34 20.45 -16.04 -2.67
CA LYS A 34 19.22 -15.53 -3.29
C LYS A 34 18.08 -16.47 -2.91
N GLU A 35 17.34 -16.10 -1.88
CA GLU A 35 16.05 -16.75 -1.60
C GLU A 35 15.04 -16.23 -2.63
N VAL A 36 14.51 -17.14 -3.46
CA VAL A 36 13.46 -16.83 -4.44
C VAL A 36 12.20 -17.48 -3.91
N THR A 37 11.28 -16.65 -3.40
CA THR A 37 9.94 -17.07 -3.03
C THR A 37 8.98 -16.78 -4.18
N ASP A 38 8.48 -17.82 -4.84
CA ASP A 38 7.46 -17.71 -5.90
C ASP A 38 6.04 -17.58 -5.29
N SER A 39 5.89 -16.80 -4.22
CA SER A 39 4.63 -16.71 -3.49
C SER A 39 3.60 -15.92 -4.30
N ILE A 40 2.52 -16.59 -4.72
CA ILE A 40 1.44 -15.97 -5.49
C ILE A 40 0.50 -15.22 -4.53
N CYS A 41 0.44 -13.90 -4.65
CA CYS A 41 -0.56 -13.09 -3.96
C CYS A 41 -1.89 -13.10 -4.74
N LYS A 42 -2.93 -13.69 -4.17
CA LYS A 42 -4.28 -13.73 -4.74
C LYS A 42 -5.08 -12.53 -4.25
N VAL A 43 -5.65 -11.77 -5.19
CA VAL A 43 -6.54 -10.63 -4.92
C VAL A 43 -7.97 -11.07 -5.20
N GLN A 44 -8.88 -10.84 -4.26
CA GLN A 44 -10.31 -11.05 -4.48
C GLN A 44 -10.93 -9.78 -5.09
N ASP A 45 -11.91 -9.97 -5.97
CA ASP A 45 -12.67 -8.86 -6.55
C ASP A 45 -13.32 -8.00 -5.46
N ALA A 46 -13.37 -6.70 -5.69
CA ALA A 46 -13.94 -5.74 -4.77
C ALA A 46 -14.78 -4.69 -5.50
N ASP A 47 -15.90 -4.34 -4.89
CA ASP A 47 -16.73 -3.24 -5.34
C ASP A 47 -16.10 -1.90 -4.95
N VAL A 48 -16.17 -0.94 -5.88
CA VAL A 48 -15.78 0.44 -5.64
C VAL A 48 -17.02 1.21 -5.19
N THR A 49 -16.97 1.79 -3.99
CA THR A 49 -18.08 2.58 -3.43
C THR A 49 -17.63 3.99 -3.11
N GLY A 50 -18.41 4.99 -3.53
CA GLY A 50 -18.19 6.40 -3.18
C GLY A 50 -18.71 7.36 -4.23
N CYS A 51 -18.00 8.46 -4.43
CA CYS A 51 -18.38 9.50 -5.39
C CYS A 51 -17.27 9.86 -6.37
N TYR A 52 -17.69 10.42 -7.50
CA TYR A 52 -16.85 11.04 -8.50
C TYR A 52 -16.71 12.54 -8.21
N GLN A 53 -15.56 13.14 -8.54
CA GLN A 53 -15.32 14.59 -8.43
C GLN A 53 -15.61 15.18 -7.03
N CYS A 54 -15.30 14.43 -5.97
CA CYS A 54 -15.55 14.81 -4.58
C CYS A 54 -14.31 14.59 -3.71
N ASP A 55 -14.15 15.38 -2.64
CA ASP A 55 -13.00 15.28 -1.73
C ASP A 55 -12.89 13.92 -1.02
N GLN A 56 -14.03 13.25 -0.81
CA GLN A 56 -14.06 11.93 -0.17
C GLN A 56 -13.60 10.80 -1.10
N GLY A 57 -13.74 11.00 -2.41
CA GLY A 57 -13.44 10.02 -3.43
C GLY A 57 -14.29 8.74 -3.34
N ALA A 58 -13.74 7.67 -3.91
CA ALA A 58 -14.29 6.33 -3.83
C ALA A 58 -13.28 5.36 -3.20
N VAL A 59 -13.78 4.27 -2.62
CA VAL A 59 -12.97 3.29 -1.91
C VAL A 59 -13.31 1.88 -2.37
N ALA A 60 -12.28 1.07 -2.61
CA ALA A 60 -12.42 -0.38 -2.74
C ALA A 60 -11.74 -1.08 -1.56
N GLN A 61 -12.43 -2.05 -0.97
CA GLN A 61 -11.87 -2.91 0.07
C GLN A 61 -11.49 -4.24 -0.54
N ILE A 62 -10.18 -4.50 -0.64
CA ILE A 62 -9.66 -5.72 -1.26
C ILE A 62 -9.03 -6.63 -0.21
N THR A 63 -9.34 -7.92 -0.30
CA THR A 63 -8.73 -8.96 0.52
C THR A 63 -7.65 -9.66 -0.29
N ARG A 64 -6.46 -9.79 0.30
CA ARG A 64 -5.29 -10.41 -0.34
C ARG A 64 -4.67 -11.47 0.53
N GLN A 65 -4.31 -12.58 -0.09
CA GLN A 65 -3.70 -13.72 0.59
C GLN A 65 -2.55 -14.31 -0.23
N SER A 66 -1.45 -14.61 0.44
CA SER A 66 -0.25 -15.26 -0.10
C SER A 66 0.26 -16.31 0.88
N GLU A 67 1.13 -17.22 0.44
CA GLU A 67 1.71 -18.24 1.32
C GLU A 67 2.79 -17.66 2.25
N ASP A 68 3.41 -16.55 1.84
CA ASP A 68 4.43 -15.83 2.59
C ASP A 68 4.05 -14.35 2.76
N GLU A 69 4.70 -13.66 3.69
CA GLU A 69 4.58 -12.21 3.80
C GLU A 69 5.32 -11.54 2.64
N THR A 70 4.60 -10.73 1.86
CA THR A 70 5.15 -10.05 0.69
C THR A 70 4.41 -8.73 0.43
N MET A 71 4.94 -7.94 -0.50
CA MET A 71 4.31 -6.73 -1.01
C MET A 71 3.89 -6.95 -2.45
N THR A 72 2.67 -6.53 -2.79
CA THR A 72 2.19 -6.55 -4.16
C THR A 72 1.88 -5.14 -4.63
N THR A 73 1.96 -4.92 -5.93
CA THR A 73 1.56 -3.66 -6.56
C THR A 73 0.33 -3.90 -7.42
N ILE A 74 -0.71 -3.12 -7.17
CA ILE A 74 -1.92 -3.07 -8.01
C ILE A 74 -1.84 -1.85 -8.89
N ASP A 75 -1.91 -2.08 -10.19
CA ASP A 75 -1.96 -1.05 -11.22
C ASP A 75 -3.37 -0.98 -11.82
N CYS A 76 -4.02 0.17 -11.65
CA CYS A 76 -5.33 0.50 -12.21
C CYS A 76 -5.24 1.59 -13.30
N GLY A 77 -4.07 1.78 -13.91
CA GLY A 77 -3.80 2.83 -14.89
C GLY A 77 -3.37 4.14 -14.22
N ASP A 78 -4.34 5.02 -13.93
CA ASP A 78 -4.06 6.32 -13.29
C ASP A 78 -3.75 6.19 -11.79
N PHE A 79 -3.98 5.01 -11.20
CA PHE A 79 -3.77 4.74 -9.79
C PHE A 79 -2.91 3.50 -9.60
N THR A 80 -1.89 3.63 -8.77
CA THR A 80 -1.01 2.52 -8.39
C THR A 80 -0.95 2.42 -6.87
N PHE A 81 -1.06 1.20 -6.34
CA PHE A 81 -1.04 0.95 -4.90
C PHE A 81 -0.06 -0.18 -4.58
N SER A 82 0.86 0.08 -3.66
CA SER A 82 1.72 -0.95 -3.08
C SER A 82 1.16 -1.34 -1.71
N ILE A 83 0.85 -2.62 -1.56
CA ILE A 83 0.05 -3.11 -0.44
C ILE A 83 0.56 -4.45 0.07
N PRO A 84 0.43 -4.74 1.37
CA PRO A 84 0.88 -6.00 1.94
C PRO A 84 0.02 -7.17 1.47
N CYS A 85 0.61 -8.36 1.49
CA CYS A 85 -0.04 -9.64 1.26
C CYS A 85 0.54 -10.65 2.25
N ASN A 86 -0.33 -11.41 2.92
CA ASN A 86 0.12 -12.35 3.95
C ASN A 86 -0.80 -13.59 4.04
N PRO A 87 -0.38 -14.63 4.77
CA PRO A 87 -1.16 -15.86 4.93
C PRO A 87 -2.51 -15.69 5.62
N GLN A 88 -2.64 -14.68 6.48
CA GLN A 88 -3.86 -14.43 7.26
C GLN A 88 -4.98 -13.82 6.42
N GLY A 89 -4.68 -13.29 5.24
CA GLY A 89 -5.63 -12.52 4.45
C GLY A 89 -5.73 -11.10 4.99
N VAL A 90 -5.06 -10.15 4.34
CA VAL A 90 -5.07 -8.74 4.75
C VAL A 90 -6.08 -7.94 3.93
N VAL A 91 -6.85 -7.10 4.62
CA VAL A 91 -7.76 -6.13 4.00
C VAL A 91 -7.03 -4.78 3.89
N SER A 92 -7.03 -4.19 2.70
CA SER A 92 -6.53 -2.83 2.46
C SER A 92 -7.59 -2.05 1.72
N SER A 93 -7.66 -0.77 2.06
CA SER A 93 -8.57 0.19 1.44
C SER A 93 -7.81 0.95 0.36
N LEU A 94 -8.18 0.73 -0.89
CA LEU A 94 -7.69 1.51 -2.01
C LEU A 94 -8.58 2.74 -2.17
N ARG A 95 -7.98 3.94 -2.14
CA ARG A 95 -8.71 5.20 -2.27
C ARG A 95 -8.47 5.79 -3.64
N PHE A 96 -9.54 6.12 -4.33
CA PHE A 96 -9.53 6.65 -5.68
C PHE A 96 -10.13 8.05 -5.70
N ASN A 97 -9.54 8.93 -6.51
CA ASN A 97 -10.13 10.22 -6.86
C ASN A 97 -10.63 10.14 -8.31
N LEU A 98 -11.80 9.53 -8.48
CA LEU A 98 -12.34 9.23 -9.80
C LEU A 98 -12.99 10.48 -10.41
N GLN A 99 -12.74 10.70 -11.71
CA GLN A 99 -13.28 11.85 -12.44
C GLN A 99 -14.65 11.55 -13.05
N HIS A 100 -14.93 10.29 -13.41
CA HIS A 100 -16.14 9.84 -14.09
C HIS A 100 -16.45 8.39 -13.71
N ALA A 101 -17.69 7.97 -13.97
CA ALA A 101 -18.18 6.60 -13.80
C ALA A 101 -17.73 5.66 -14.92
#